data_AF-A0AA91KD08-F1
#
_entry.id   AF-A0AA91KD08-F1
#
_cell.length_a   1.000
_cell.length_b   1.000
_cell.length_c   1.000
_cell.angle_alpha   90.00
_cell.angle_beta   90.00
_cell.angle_gamma   90.00
#
_symmetry.space_group_name_H-M   'P 1'
#
loop_
_entity.id
_entity.type
_entity.pdbx_description
1 polymer ?
#
loop_
_entity_poly.entity_id
_entity_poly.type
_entity_poly.pdbx_seq_one_letter_code
_entity_poly.pdbx_strand_id
1 'polypeptide(L)' 'MSGLRPFRAELMDARLYQLYQNLAAINPPVGQVIAALNVCLRSHGWVIATIEDFEAFLMAAEAWEDAHE' A
#
# COMPACT_ATOMS: atom_id res chain seq x y z
N MET A 1 15.95 -3.41 16.24
CA MET A 1 15.05 -2.34 15.75
C MET A 1 14.83 -2.58 14.28
N SER A 2 13.59 -2.81 13.85
CA SER A 2 13.29 -3.01 12.43
C SER A 2 13.54 -1.67 11.72
N GLY A 3 14.59 -1.57 10.90
CA GLY A 3 14.96 -0.37 10.13
C GLY A 3 14.03 -0.05 8.96
N LEU A 4 12.75 -0.41 9.08
CA LEU A 4 11.73 -0.17 8.08
C LEU A 4 11.28 1.28 8.15
N ARG A 5 11.11 1.89 6.97
CA ARG A 5 10.63 3.27 6.82
C ARG A 5 9.12 3.28 6.59
N PRO A 6 8.40 4.32 7.06
CA PRO A 6 6.97 4.46 6.80
C PRO A 6 6.72 4.60 5.29
N PHE A 7 5.59 4.08 4.82
CA PHE A 7 5.17 4.19 3.43
C PHE A 7 5.19 5.66 2.96
N ARG A 8 5.50 5.87 1.68
CA ARG A 8 5.42 7.17 1.03
C ARG A 8 4.81 7.02 -0.36
N ALA A 9 4.08 8.03 -0.80
CA ALA A 9 3.32 7.99 -2.05
C ALA A 9 4.18 7.69 -3.29
N GLU A 10 5.46 8.10 -3.29
CA GLU A 10 6.38 7.87 -4.42
C GLU A 10 6.74 6.40 -4.62
N LEU A 11 6.37 5.52 -3.68
CA LEU A 11 6.56 4.07 -3.77
C LEU A 11 5.44 3.37 -4.53
N MET A 12 4.33 4.06 -4.81
CA MET A 12 3.24 3.47 -5.56
C MET A 12 3.72 3.08 -6.95
N ASP A 13 3.40 1.85 -7.35
CA ASP A 13 3.69 1.30 -8.67
C ASP A 13 2.54 0.43 -9.16
N ALA A 14 2.59 0.02 -10.43
CA ALA A 14 1.56 -0.80 -11.05
C ALA A 14 1.28 -2.12 -10.28
N ARG A 15 2.31 -2.72 -9.67
CA ARG A 15 2.18 -4.00 -8.97
C ARG A 15 1.48 -3.83 -7.62
N LEU A 16 1.85 -2.81 -6.86
CA LEU A 16 1.22 -2.46 -5.58
C LEU A 16 -0.23 -2.03 -5.80
N TYR A 17 -0.46 -1.21 -6.83
CA TYR A 17 -1.81 -0.79 -7.21
C TYR A 17 -2.68 -1.98 -7.62
N GLN A 18 -2.16 -2.88 -8.47
CA GLN A 18 -2.89 -4.09 -8.85
C GLN A 18 -3.17 -5.02 -7.66
N LEU A 19 -2.23 -5.18 -6.72
CA LEU A 19 -2.46 -5.93 -5.49
C LEU A 19 -3.59 -5.30 -4.67
N TYR A 20 -3.60 -3.98 -4.53
CA TYR A 20 -4.66 -3.27 -3.84
C TYR A 20 -6.02 -3.47 -4.51
N GLN A 21 -6.11 -3.31 -5.82
CA GLN A 21 -7.33 -3.57 -6.61
C GLN A 21 -7.87 -4.99 -6.40
N ASN A 22 -6.98 -6.00 -6.44
CA ASN A 22 -7.37 -7.39 -6.19
C ASN A 22 -7.89 -7.60 -4.75
N LEU A 23 -7.27 -6.93 -3.76
CA LEU A 23 -7.73 -6.98 -2.37
C LEU A 23 -9.08 -6.27 -2.22
N ALA A 24 -9.26 -5.11 -2.84
CA ALA A 24 -10.53 -4.37 -2.83
C ALA A 24 -11.68 -5.19 -3.44
N ALA A 25 -11.43 -5.93 -4.53
CA ALA A 25 -12.43 -6.80 -5.16
C ALA A 25 -12.91 -7.95 -4.25
N ILE A 26 -12.04 -8.45 -3.37
CA ILE A 26 -12.34 -9.53 -2.41
C ILE A 26 -12.88 -8.97 -1.08
N ASN A 27 -12.62 -7.69 -0.80
CA ASN A 27 -13.03 -6.95 0.39
C ASN A 27 -12.71 -7.67 1.73
N PRO A 28 -11.46 -8.09 1.97
CA PRO A 28 -11.08 -8.67 3.26
C PRO A 28 -11.03 -7.59 4.35
N PRO A 29 -10.97 -7.97 5.64
CA PRO A 29 -10.76 -7.02 6.73
C PRO A 29 -9.51 -6.17 6.52
N VAL A 30 -9.57 -4.88 6.88
CA VAL A 30 -8.47 -3.92 6.67
C VAL A 30 -7.12 -4.40 7.21
N GLY A 31 -7.10 -5.12 8.33
CA GLY A 31 -5.88 -5.69 8.89
C GLY A 31 -5.21 -6.73 7.97
N GLN A 32 -6.00 -7.49 7.20
CA GLN A 32 -5.48 -8.43 6.19
C GLN A 32 -4.98 -7.70 4.95
N VAL A 33 -5.65 -6.62 4.53
CA VAL A 33 -5.18 -5.74 3.45
C VAL A 33 -3.80 -5.19 3.80
N ILE A 34 -3.66 -4.57 4.97
CA ILE A 34 -2.39 -4.00 5.45
C ILE A 34 -1.32 -5.08 5.56
N ALA A 35 -1.66 -6.27 6.07
CA ALA A 35 -0.71 -7.38 6.15
C ALA A 35 -0.20 -7.81 4.77
N ALA A 36 -1.09 -7.96 3.78
CA ALA A 36 -0.73 -8.34 2.42
C ALA A 36 0.14 -7.28 1.73
N LEU A 37 -0.22 -6.00 1.83
CA LEU A 37 0.58 -4.89 1.30
C LEU A 37 1.97 -4.85 1.95
N ASN A 38 2.04 -5.05 3.26
CA ASN A 38 3.30 -5.07 4.00
C ASN A 38 4.24 -6.21 3.60
N VAL A 39 3.75 -7.34 3.10
CA VAL A 39 4.62 -8.39 2.56
C VAL A 39 5.44 -7.86 1.39
N CYS A 40 4.80 -7.10 0.48
CA CYS A 40 5.50 -6.49 -0.65
C CYS A 40 6.42 -5.35 -0.20
N LEU A 41 5.92 -4.41 0.61
CA LEU A 41 6.66 -3.22 1.03
C LEU A 41 7.92 -3.55 1.85
N ARG A 42 7.86 -4.57 2.70
CA ARG A 42 8.99 -4.96 3.56
C ARG A 42 10.21 -5.43 2.78
N SER A 43 10.01 -6.05 1.61
CA SER A 43 11.11 -6.46 0.73
C SER A 43 11.93 -5.26 0.21
N HIS A 44 11.35 -4.07 0.23
CA HIS A 44 11.96 -2.80 -0.18
C HIS A 44 12.33 -1.89 1.00
N GLY A 45 12.18 -2.38 2.24
CA GLY A 45 12.50 -1.62 3.46
C GLY A 45 11.43 -0.62 3.88
N TRP A 46 10.17 -0.82 3.45
CA TRP A 46 9.03 0.05 3.75
C TRP A 46 7.92 -0.69 4.50
N VAL A 47 7.05 0.05 5.18
CA VAL A 47 5.92 -0.52 5.94
C VAL A 47 4.78 0.49 6.10
N ILE A 48 3.54 -0.01 6.10
CA ILE A 48 2.36 0.68 6.60
C ILE A 48 2.20 0.25 8.06
N ALA A 49 2.53 1.13 8.99
CA ALA A 49 2.52 0.85 10.43
C ALA A 49 1.43 1.63 11.17
N THR A 50 1.00 2.78 10.64
CA THR A 50 -0.03 3.62 11.25
C THR A 50 -1.23 3.81 10.32
N ILE A 51 -2.28 4.46 10.83
CA ILE A 51 -3.45 4.83 10.03
C ILE A 51 -3.04 5.87 8.99
N GLU A 52 -2.20 6.83 9.35
CA GLU A 52 -1.70 7.88 8.46
C GLU A 52 -0.88 7.29 7.29
N ASP A 53 -0.08 6.24 7.54
CA ASP A 53 0.62 5.53 6.47
C ASP A 53 -0.37 4.87 5.49
N PHE A 54 -1.49 4.36 6.01
CA PHE A 54 -2.51 3.72 5.19
C PHE A 54 -3.34 4.75 4.41
N GLU A 55 -3.67 5.89 5.01
CA GLU A 55 -4.30 7.01 4.31
C GLU A 55 -3.38 7.53 3.18
N ALA A 56 -2.08 7.66 3.45
CA ALA A 56 -1.10 8.02 2.44
C ALA A 56 -1.03 7.00 1.29
N PHE A 57 -1.18 5.71 1.60
CA PHE A 57 -1.29 4.66 0.59
C PHE A 57 -2.54 4.81 -0.27
N LEU A 58 -3.71 5.08 0.32
CA LEU A 58 -4.96 5.25 -0.41
C LEU A 58 -4.89 6.47 -1.35
N MET A 59 -4.40 7.62 -0.86
CA MET A 59 -4.22 8.81 -1.70
C MET A 59 -3.24 8.54 -2.85
N ALA A 60 -2.18 7.77 -2.61
CA ALA A 60 -1.23 7.40 -3.66
C ALA A 60 -1.85 6.45 -4.70
N ALA A 61 -2.75 5.57 -4.28
CA ALA A 61 -3.45 4.65 -5.18
C ALA A 61 -4.46 5.40 -6.06
N GLU A 62 -5.20 6.34 -5.49
CA GLU A 62 -6.13 7.23 -6.23
C GLU A 62 -5.35 8.09 -7.24
N ALA A 63 -4.25 8.74 -6.82
CA ALA A 63 -3.42 9.52 -7.73
C ALA A 63 -2.76 8.66 -8.83
N TRP A 64 -2.47 7.39 -8.55
CA TRP A 64 -1.96 6.45 -9.55
C TRP A 64 -3.04 6.09 -10.59
N GLU A 65 -4.27 5.87 -10.15
CA GLU A 65 -5.43 5.62 -11.02
C GLU A 65 -5.67 6.79 -11.97
N ASP A 66 -5.79 8.01 -11.43
CA ASP A 66 -6.00 9.24 -12.20
C ASP A 66 -4.91 9.48 -13.26
N ALA A 67 -3.67 9.07 -12.99
CA ALA A 67 -2.55 9.24 -13.91
C ALA A 67 -2.48 8.19 -15.03
N HIS A 68 -3.23 7.09 -14.91
CA HIS A 68 -3.19 5.94 -15.84
C HIS A 68 -4.56 5.61 -16.46
N GLU A 69 -5.58 6.43 -16.23
CA GLU A 69 -6.88 6.43 -16.90
C GLU A 69 -6.90 7.36 -18.13
#